data_AF-A0A183MII9-F1
#
_entry.id   AF-A0A183MII9-F1
#
_cell.length_a   1.000
_cell.length_b   1.000
_cell.length_c   1.000
_cell.angle_alpha   90.00
_cell.angle_beta   90.00
_cell.angle_gamma   90.00
#
_symmetry.space_group_name_H-M   'P 1'
#
loop_
_entity.id
_entity.type
_entity.pdbx_description
1 polymer ?
#
loop_
_entity_poly.entity_id
_entity_poly.type
_entity_poly.pdbx_seq_one_letter_code
_entity_poly.pdbx_strand_id
1 'polypeptide(L)'
;MPLLSKDLILQDYHQDFRLFLCTRKPLQGIDYIQPISANALVTIINFISTRTGLIEQLLEITLQNECPQLENQRQQLIHHEEKMKVELAKLENDLLEELSNAHGNILENKELLSSLNKTKQSSLVVTNSLKESLRLQAELNKERNVFYPLAETSSRLYFALKDLMKINHMYQFSLNSFLYLYQRAVSMPHVSNFKLSNIFLLLIC
;
A
#
# COMPACT_ATOMS: atom_id res chain seq x y z
N MET A 1 40.72 42.19 6.70
CA MET A 1 41.18 41.43 5.51
C MET A 1 42.56 40.87 5.81
N PRO A 2 42.97 39.67 5.35
CA PRO A 2 42.30 38.74 4.44
C PRO A 2 42.32 37.27 4.97
N LEU A 3 42.00 36.30 4.10
CA LEU A 3 42.06 34.82 4.24
C LEU A 3 40.72 34.08 4.23
N LEU A 4 39.77 34.56 3.42
CA LEU A 4 38.87 33.67 2.67
C LEU A 4 39.39 33.59 1.24
N SER A 5 40.52 32.92 1.06
CA SER A 5 41.02 32.53 -0.26
C SER A 5 41.51 31.09 -0.14
N LYS A 6 40.54 30.18 -0.22
CA LYS A 6 40.73 28.77 -0.57
C LYS A 6 39.56 28.44 -1.47
N ASP A 7 39.80 28.57 -2.77
CA ASP A 7 39.15 27.85 -3.87
C ASP A 7 37.79 27.27 -3.53
N LEU A 8 36.75 28.11 -3.59
CA LEU A 8 35.40 27.61 -3.82
C LEU A 8 35.42 27.00 -5.22
N ILE A 9 35.57 25.69 -5.28
CA ILE A 9 35.35 24.93 -6.51
C ILE A 9 33.87 25.15 -6.87
N LEU A 10 33.63 26.02 -7.84
CA LEU A 10 32.33 26.14 -8.50
C LEU A 10 32.09 24.82 -9.23
N GLN A 11 31.28 23.98 -8.60
CA GLN A 11 30.89 22.70 -9.17
C GLN A 11 29.58 22.90 -9.93
N ASP A 12 29.66 22.72 -11.25
CA ASP A 12 28.47 22.78 -12.11
C ASP A 12 27.50 21.66 -11.73
N TYR A 13 26.21 22.02 -11.66
CA TYR A 13 25.14 21.09 -11.35
C TYR A 13 24.47 20.60 -12.63
N HIS A 14 24.26 19.28 -12.72
CA HIS A 14 23.61 18.66 -13.87
C HIS A 14 22.10 18.89 -13.87
N GLN A 15 21.49 19.25 -15.01
CA GLN A 15 20.05 19.57 -15.08
C GLN A 15 19.13 18.43 -14.60
N ASP A 16 19.55 17.17 -14.77
CA ASP A 16 18.79 16.01 -14.32
C ASP A 16 19.10 15.53 -12.88
N PHE A 17 19.95 16.22 -12.13
CA PHE A 17 20.28 15.77 -10.78
C PHE A 17 19.03 15.77 -9.90
N ARG A 18 18.86 14.69 -9.12
CA ARG A 18 17.78 14.53 -8.16
C ARG A 18 18.36 14.05 -6.83
N LEU A 19 17.97 14.70 -5.74
CA LEU A 19 18.36 14.31 -4.38
C LEU A 19 17.16 13.78 -3.62
N PHE A 20 17.31 12.58 -3.07
CA PHE A 20 16.36 11.99 -2.13
C PHE A 20 17.05 11.79 -0.78
N LEU A 21 16.40 12.20 0.29
CA LEU A 21 16.90 12.06 1.65
C LEU A 21 16.00 11.10 2.42
N CYS A 22 16.59 10.08 3.04
CA CYS A 22 15.87 9.08 3.83
C CYS A 22 16.40 9.03 5.26
N THR A 23 15.50 8.98 6.24
CA THR A 23 15.83 8.85 7.67
C THR A 23 15.02 7.71 8.29
N ARG A 24 15.63 7.01 9.25
CA ARG A 24 14.97 5.93 10.02
C ARG A 24 14.28 6.45 11.27
N LYS A 25 14.70 7.61 11.79
CA LYS A 25 14.06 8.23 12.95
C LYS A 25 12.93 9.13 12.46
N PRO A 26 11.71 8.97 13.00
CA PRO A 26 10.62 9.86 12.65
C PRO A 26 10.99 11.28 13.04
N LEU A 27 10.59 12.22 12.19
CA LEU A 27 10.76 13.65 12.38
C LEU A 27 9.72 14.20 13.38
N GLN A 28 9.50 13.48 14.46
CA GLN A 28 8.44 13.71 15.46
C GLN A 28 8.97 13.35 16.85
N GLY A 29 8.74 14.20 17.85
CA GLY A 29 9.17 13.97 19.24
C GLY A 29 9.83 15.19 19.86
N ILE A 30 10.19 15.06 21.14
CA ILE A 30 10.72 16.16 21.98
C ILE A 30 12.13 16.57 21.52
N ASP A 31 12.91 15.64 20.96
CA ASP A 31 14.31 15.87 20.56
C ASP A 31 14.47 16.45 19.15
N TYR A 32 13.38 16.79 18.46
CA TYR A 32 13.42 17.18 17.06
C TYR A 32 12.95 18.62 16.84
N ILE A 33 13.93 19.53 16.73
CA ILE A 33 13.70 20.92 16.33
C ILE A 33 13.92 21.01 14.82
N GLN A 34 12.84 21.17 14.05
CA GLN A 34 12.97 21.50 12.64
C GLN A 34 13.25 22.99 12.46
N PRO A 35 14.30 23.37 11.71
CA PRO A 35 14.41 24.73 11.24
C PRO A 35 13.20 25.03 10.34
N ILE A 36 12.39 26.02 10.72
CA ILE A 36 11.21 26.45 9.95
C ILE A 36 11.57 26.74 8.48
N SER A 37 12.78 27.24 8.24
CA SER A 37 13.34 27.51 6.91
C SER A 37 13.54 26.27 6.05
N ALA A 38 13.87 25.11 6.64
CA ALA A 38 14.09 23.89 5.89
C ALA A 38 12.78 23.26 5.41
N ASN A 39 11.71 23.34 6.22
CA ASN A 39 10.42 22.74 5.90
C ASN A 39 9.72 23.39 4.69
N ALA A 40 9.99 24.67 4.41
CA ALA A 40 9.47 25.34 3.22
C ALA A 40 10.20 24.90 1.93
N LEU A 41 11.39 24.31 2.05
CA LEU A 41 12.25 23.94 0.92
C LEU A 41 12.19 22.43 0.58
N VAL A 42 11.65 21.60 1.47
CA VAL A 42 11.62 20.14 1.30
C VAL A 42 10.20 19.60 1.45
N THR A 43 9.84 18.61 0.63
CA THR A 43 8.60 17.86 0.82
C THR A 43 8.86 16.65 1.71
N ILE A 44 8.15 16.55 2.83
CA ILE A 44 8.30 15.44 3.79
C ILE A 44 7.28 14.35 3.45
N ILE A 45 7.78 13.13 3.19
CA ILE A 45 6.95 11.94 3.02
C ILE A 45 7.03 11.10 4.28
N ASN A 46 5.87 10.82 4.89
CA ASN A 46 5.80 10.11 6.17
C ASN A 46 5.48 8.62 5.98
N PHE A 47 6.38 7.75 6.43
CA PHE A 47 6.23 6.29 6.39
C PHE A 47 5.78 5.68 7.73
N ILE A 48 5.22 6.49 8.64
CA ILE A 48 4.69 5.97 9.91
C ILE A 48 3.53 5.01 9.66
N SER A 49 3.63 3.81 10.23
CA SER A 49 2.56 2.81 10.22
C SER A 49 1.28 3.39 10.82
N THR A 50 0.20 3.31 10.06
CA THR A 50 -1.14 3.74 10.47
C THR A 50 -1.89 2.58 11.13
N ARG A 51 -2.92 2.88 11.93
CA ARG A 51 -3.77 1.85 12.55
C ARG A 51 -4.42 0.94 11.51
N THR A 52 -5.04 1.54 10.49
CA THR A 52 -5.69 0.82 9.40
C THR A 52 -4.70 -0.03 8.61
N GLY A 53 -3.52 0.52 8.27
CA GLY A 53 -2.50 -0.23 7.54
C GLY A 53 -2.00 -1.46 8.32
N LEU A 54 -1.82 -1.32 9.64
CA LEU A 54 -1.45 -2.46 10.49
C LEU A 54 -2.57 -3.49 10.62
N ILE A 55 -3.83 -3.07 10.69
CA ILE A 55 -4.97 -4.01 10.75
C ILE A 55 -4.99 -4.88 9.49
N GLU A 56 -4.87 -4.28 8.31
CA GLU A 56 -4.85 -5.05 7.05
C GLU A 56 -3.67 -6.03 7.01
N GLN A 57 -2.47 -5.64 7.48
CA GLN A 57 -1.32 -6.55 7.56
C GLN A 57 -1.56 -7.73 8.51
N LEU A 58 -2.12 -7.48 9.70
CA LEU A 58 -2.41 -8.54 10.67
C LEU A 58 -3.53 -9.46 10.18
N LEU A 59 -4.52 -8.91 9.48
CA LEU A 59 -5.59 -9.67 8.86
C LEU A 59 -5.05 -10.58 7.76
N GLU A 60 -4.15 -10.08 6.91
CA GLU A 60 -3.46 -10.89 5.89
C GLU A 60 -2.68 -12.05 6.54
N ILE A 61 -1.87 -11.78 7.57
CA ILE A 61 -1.13 -12.83 8.30
C ILE A 61 -2.07 -13.89 8.87
N THR A 62 -3.20 -13.46 9.43
CA THR A 62 -4.21 -14.38 9.98
C THR A 62 -4.78 -15.28 8.89
N LEU A 63 -5.19 -14.71 7.77
CA LEU A 63 -5.80 -15.48 6.67
C LEU A 63 -4.82 -16.43 6.02
N GLN A 64 -3.56 -16.04 5.87
CA GLN A 64 -2.52 -16.94 5.34
C GLN A 64 -2.36 -18.20 6.19
N ASN A 65 -2.59 -18.09 7.51
CA ASN A 65 -2.52 -19.24 8.42
C ASN A 65 -3.84 -20.02 8.49
N GLU A 66 -4.97 -19.33 8.68
CA GLU A 66 -6.27 -19.95 8.96
C GLU A 66 -7.00 -20.41 7.68
N CYS A 67 -6.97 -19.58 6.62
CA CYS A 67 -7.72 -19.80 5.38
C CYS A 67 -6.87 -19.42 4.15
N PRO A 68 -5.75 -20.12 3.88
CA PRO A 68 -4.82 -19.77 2.80
C PRO A 68 -5.47 -19.81 1.42
N GLN A 69 -6.51 -20.63 1.23
CA GLN A 69 -7.27 -20.68 -0.02
C GLN A 69 -8.01 -19.36 -0.30
N LEU A 70 -8.62 -18.77 0.73
CA LEU A 70 -9.34 -17.49 0.63
C LEU A 70 -8.38 -16.36 0.26
N GLU A 71 -7.19 -16.34 0.87
CA GLU A 71 -6.17 -15.34 0.57
C GLU A 71 -5.60 -15.50 -0.84
N ASN A 72 -5.34 -16.73 -1.29
CA ASN A 72 -4.91 -17.00 -2.67
C ASN A 72 -5.97 -16.56 -3.69
N GLN A 73 -7.25 -16.84 -3.45
CA GLN A 73 -8.35 -16.39 -4.30
C GLN A 73 -8.41 -14.85 -4.37
N ARG A 74 -8.24 -14.17 -3.24
CA ARG A 74 -8.18 -12.70 -3.19
C ARG A 74 -7.04 -12.15 -4.03
N GLN A 75 -5.83 -12.71 -3.89
CA GLN A 75 -4.66 -12.27 -4.64
C GLN A 75 -4.83 -12.49 -6.15
N GLN A 76 -5.37 -13.64 -6.54
CA GLN A 76 -5.69 -13.94 -7.95
C GLN A 76 -6.72 -12.95 -8.51
N LEU A 77 -7.77 -12.63 -7.74
CA LEU A 77 -8.79 -11.69 -8.14
C LEU A 77 -8.23 -10.28 -8.33
N ILE A 78 -7.37 -9.80 -7.43
CA ILE A 78 -6.71 -8.49 -7.53
C ILE A 78 -5.81 -8.43 -8.77
N HIS A 79 -5.01 -9.47 -9.00
CA HIS A 79 -4.14 -9.53 -10.19
C HIS A 79 -4.94 -9.55 -11.49
N HIS A 80 -6.07 -10.27 -11.50
CA HIS A 80 -6.99 -10.28 -12.63
C HIS A 80 -7.60 -8.88 -12.86
N GLU A 81 -8.09 -8.23 -11.81
CA GLU A 81 -8.66 -6.88 -11.85
C GLU A 81 -7.65 -5.86 -12.40
N GLU A 82 -6.40 -5.91 -11.94
CA GLU A 82 -5.33 -5.03 -12.43
C GLU A 82 -5.07 -5.21 -13.93
N LYS A 83 -4.99 -6.46 -14.40
CA LYS A 83 -4.85 -6.75 -15.83
C LYS A 83 -6.02 -6.19 -16.65
N MET A 84 -7.24 -6.36 -16.18
CA MET A 84 -8.43 -5.85 -16.87
C MET A 84 -8.47 -4.32 -16.91
N LYS A 85 -8.02 -3.63 -15.84
CA LYS A 85 -7.90 -2.17 -15.83
C LYS A 85 -6.87 -1.66 -16.84
N VAL A 86 -5.72 -2.34 -16.92
CA VAL A 86 -4.68 -2.02 -17.91
C VAL A 86 -5.20 -2.27 -19.33
N GLU A 87 -5.88 -3.38 -19.57
CA GLU A 87 -6.51 -3.69 -20.86
C GLU A 87 -7.57 -2.65 -21.25
N LEU A 88 -8.42 -2.24 -20.31
CA LEU A 88 -9.43 -1.20 -20.54
C LEU A 88 -8.79 0.13 -20.94
N ALA A 89 -7.79 0.59 -20.18
CA ALA A 89 -7.07 1.82 -20.49
C ALA A 89 -6.39 1.75 -21.86
N LYS A 90 -5.87 0.58 -22.24
CA LYS A 90 -5.30 0.37 -23.57
C LYS A 90 -6.37 0.48 -24.66
N LEU A 91 -7.51 -0.20 -24.52
CA LEU A 91 -8.61 -0.11 -25.49
C LEU A 91 -9.13 1.33 -25.64
N GLU A 92 -9.19 2.09 -24.55
CA GLU A 92 -9.58 3.51 -24.58
C GLU A 92 -8.55 4.38 -25.32
N ASN A 93 -7.26 4.15 -25.09
CA ASN A 93 -6.19 4.86 -25.81
C ASN A 93 -6.16 4.50 -27.29
N ASP A 94 -6.27 3.21 -27.63
CA ASP A 94 -6.30 2.73 -29.01
C ASP A 94 -7.50 3.35 -29.78
N LEU A 95 -8.67 3.45 -29.12
CA LEU A 95 -9.85 4.12 -29.68
C LEU A 95 -9.60 5.61 -29.94
N LEU A 96 -8.98 6.33 -29.00
CA LEU A 96 -8.65 7.74 -29.16
C LEU A 96 -7.63 7.97 -30.28
N GLU A 97 -6.64 7.09 -30.40
CA GLU A 97 -5.63 7.13 -31.46
C GLU A 97 -6.26 6.89 -32.83
N GLU A 98 -7.11 5.87 -32.97
CA GLU A 98 -7.86 5.61 -34.21
C GLU A 98 -8.72 6.79 -34.64
N LEU A 99 -9.39 7.46 -33.69
CA LEU A 99 -10.18 8.66 -33.96
C LEU A 99 -9.31 9.87 -34.33
N SER A 100 -8.18 10.06 -33.64
CA SER A 100 -7.27 11.18 -33.91
C SER A 100 -6.57 11.06 -35.26
N ASN A 101 -6.31 9.83 -35.71
CA ASN A 101 -5.65 9.55 -36.99
C ASN A 101 -6.66 9.43 -38.15
N ALA A 102 -7.97 9.53 -37.88
CA ALA A 102 -8.99 9.46 -38.91
C ALA A 102 -8.99 10.73 -39.79
N HIS A 103 -8.78 10.55 -41.10
CA HIS A 103 -8.85 11.62 -42.09
C HIS A 103 -10.00 11.36 -43.07
N GLY A 104 -10.72 12.40 -43.51
CA GLY A 104 -11.87 12.28 -44.40
C GLY A 104 -13.21 12.03 -43.67
N ASN A 105 -14.25 11.61 -44.42
CA ASN A 105 -15.57 11.36 -43.83
C ASN A 105 -15.56 10.03 -43.05
N ILE A 106 -15.57 10.12 -41.71
CA ILE A 106 -15.57 8.97 -40.79
C ILE A 106 -16.74 8.01 -41.08
N LEU A 107 -17.89 8.53 -41.54
CA LEU A 107 -19.07 7.71 -41.82
C LEU A 107 -18.93 6.86 -43.10
N GLU A 108 -18.01 7.23 -43.99
CA GLU A 108 -17.73 6.48 -45.23
C GLU A 108 -16.62 5.44 -45.05
N ASN A 109 -15.79 5.59 -44.00
CA ASN A 109 -14.71 4.65 -43.70
C ASN A 109 -15.25 3.42 -42.94
N LYS A 110 -15.69 2.41 -43.70
CA LYS A 110 -16.21 1.15 -43.17
C LYS A 110 -15.21 0.37 -42.32
N GLU A 111 -13.91 0.47 -42.63
CA GLU A 111 -12.86 -0.21 -41.86
C GLU A 111 -12.69 0.40 -40.48
N LEU A 112 -12.61 1.73 -40.40
CA LEU A 112 -12.58 2.48 -39.15
C LEU A 112 -13.82 2.23 -38.31
N LEU A 113 -15.02 2.29 -38.91
CA LEU A 113 -16.27 2.03 -38.20
C LEU A 113 -16.34 0.60 -37.64
N SER A 114 -15.81 -0.37 -38.38
CA SER A 114 -15.68 -1.75 -37.89
C SER A 114 -14.70 -1.85 -36.71
N SER A 115 -13.54 -1.20 -36.77
CA SER A 115 -12.56 -1.20 -35.68
C SER A 115 -13.13 -0.57 -34.41
N LEU A 116 -13.72 0.62 -34.53
CA LEU A 116 -14.37 1.33 -33.42
C LEU A 116 -15.47 0.49 -32.76
N ASN A 117 -16.29 -0.21 -33.54
CA ASN A 117 -17.32 -1.09 -33.00
C ASN A 117 -16.72 -2.29 -32.26
N LYS A 118 -15.65 -2.91 -32.78
CA LYS A 118 -14.94 -4.00 -32.10
C LYS A 118 -14.33 -3.51 -30.78
N THR A 119 -13.63 -2.38 -30.79
CA THR A 119 -13.00 -1.80 -29.58
C THR A 119 -14.06 -1.45 -28.53
N LYS A 120 -15.18 -0.86 -28.94
CA LYS A 120 -16.32 -0.60 -28.06
C LYS A 120 -16.90 -1.90 -27.47
N GLN A 121 -17.08 -2.94 -28.28
CA GLN A 121 -17.61 -4.21 -27.80
C GLN A 121 -16.65 -4.87 -26.79
N SER A 122 -15.35 -4.89 -27.08
CA SER A 122 -14.33 -5.42 -26.17
C SER A 122 -14.28 -4.63 -24.85
N SER A 123 -14.31 -3.29 -24.92
CA SER A 123 -14.36 -2.43 -23.72
C SER A 123 -15.59 -2.71 -22.85
N LEU A 124 -16.75 -2.94 -23.45
CA LEU A 124 -17.97 -3.32 -22.73
C LEU A 124 -17.82 -4.69 -22.03
N VAL A 125 -17.21 -5.68 -22.69
CA VAL A 125 -16.95 -7.00 -22.09
C VAL A 125 -16.00 -6.88 -20.90
N VAL A 126 -14.92 -6.10 -21.04
CA VAL A 126 -13.94 -5.87 -19.98
C VAL A 126 -14.58 -5.14 -18.80
N THR A 127 -15.37 -4.11 -19.07
CA THR A 127 -16.10 -3.34 -18.04
C THR A 127 -17.09 -4.20 -17.26
N ASN A 128 -17.84 -5.07 -17.95
CA ASN A 128 -18.76 -5.99 -17.29
C ASN A 128 -18.03 -7.01 -16.41
N SER A 129 -16.86 -7.51 -16.87
CA SER A 129 -16.04 -8.44 -16.10
C SER A 129 -15.41 -7.79 -14.86
N LEU A 130 -15.00 -6.53 -14.96
CA LEU A 130 -14.57 -5.72 -13.81
C LEU A 130 -15.70 -5.55 -12.80
N LYS A 131 -16.94 -5.32 -13.27
CA LYS A 131 -18.10 -5.21 -12.39
C LYS A 131 -18.39 -6.51 -11.63
N GLU A 132 -18.28 -7.67 -12.29
CA GLU A 132 -18.39 -8.96 -11.62
C GLU A 132 -17.24 -9.19 -10.64
N SER A 133 -16.01 -8.80 -10.99
CA SER A 133 -14.85 -8.89 -10.10
C SER A 133 -15.05 -8.09 -8.81
N LEU A 134 -15.61 -6.87 -8.89
CA LEU A 134 -15.96 -6.07 -7.71
C LEU A 134 -17.02 -6.75 -6.84
N ARG A 135 -18.00 -7.42 -7.44
CA ARG A 135 -19.02 -8.19 -6.70
C ARG A 135 -18.39 -9.35 -5.94
N LEU A 136 -17.51 -10.11 -6.60
CA LEU A 136 -16.77 -11.22 -5.98
C LEU A 136 -15.84 -10.72 -4.88
N GLN A 137 -15.16 -9.59 -5.09
CA GLN A 137 -14.29 -8.99 -4.08
C GLN A 137 -15.08 -8.59 -2.83
N ALA A 138 -16.29 -8.05 -2.99
CA ALA A 138 -17.16 -7.72 -1.86
C ALA A 138 -17.61 -8.97 -1.10
N GLU A 139 -17.82 -10.10 -1.79
CA GLU A 139 -18.15 -11.39 -1.16
C GLU A 139 -16.95 -11.96 -0.39
N LEU A 140 -15.77 -12.02 -1.00
CA LEU A 140 -14.53 -12.41 -0.33
C LEU A 140 -14.21 -11.53 0.88
N ASN A 141 -14.46 -10.22 0.78
CA ASN A 141 -14.27 -9.29 1.88
C ASN A 141 -15.20 -9.61 3.06
N LYS A 142 -16.44 -10.10 2.82
CA LYS A 142 -17.34 -10.50 3.91
C LYS A 142 -16.79 -11.69 4.67
N GLU A 143 -16.27 -12.70 3.97
CA GLU A 143 -15.64 -13.86 4.58
C GLU A 143 -14.38 -13.45 5.36
N ARG A 144 -13.57 -12.57 4.78
CA ARG A 144 -12.39 -12.00 5.44
C ARG A 144 -12.73 -11.28 6.74
N ASN A 145 -13.83 -10.53 6.77
CA ASN A 145 -14.21 -9.68 7.90
C ASN A 145 -14.50 -10.47 9.19
N VAL A 146 -14.68 -11.79 9.12
CA VAL A 146 -14.79 -12.65 10.31
C VAL A 146 -13.55 -12.54 11.20
N PHE A 147 -12.37 -12.34 10.61
CA PHE A 147 -11.09 -12.24 11.33
C PHE A 147 -10.72 -10.79 11.69
N TYR A 148 -11.48 -9.80 11.22
CA TYR A 148 -11.20 -8.37 11.46
C TYR A 148 -11.09 -8.00 12.95
N PRO A 149 -11.96 -8.48 13.87
CA PRO A 149 -11.87 -8.11 15.29
C PRO A 149 -10.56 -8.52 15.96
N LEU A 150 -9.95 -9.64 15.51
CA LEU A 150 -8.66 -10.11 16.00
C LEU A 150 -7.54 -9.15 15.55
N ALA A 151 -7.53 -8.79 14.27
CA ALA A 151 -6.56 -7.86 13.71
C ALA A 151 -6.68 -6.45 14.32
N GLU A 152 -7.91 -5.96 14.50
CA GLU A 152 -8.20 -4.69 15.17
C GLU A 152 -7.66 -4.67 16.60
N THR A 153 -7.94 -5.72 17.39
CA THR A 153 -7.49 -5.78 18.77
C THR A 153 -5.98 -5.89 18.88
N SER A 154 -5.34 -6.62 17.97
CA SER A 154 -3.89 -6.75 17.91
C SER A 154 -3.21 -5.43 17.47
N SER A 155 -3.81 -4.69 16.55
CA SER A 155 -3.36 -3.33 16.20
C SER A 155 -3.44 -2.39 17.41
N ARG A 156 -4.56 -2.41 18.16
CA ARG A 156 -4.68 -1.63 19.41
C ARG A 156 -3.56 -1.95 20.41
N LEU A 157 -3.25 -3.23 20.58
CA LEU A 157 -2.16 -3.68 21.45
C LEU A 157 -0.81 -3.12 21.01
N TYR A 158 -0.45 -3.22 19.73
CA TYR A 158 0.81 -2.67 19.22
C TYR A 158 0.95 -1.17 19.48
N PHE A 159 -0.11 -0.39 19.24
CA PHE A 159 -0.04 1.05 19.48
C PHE A 159 0.04 1.40 20.97
N ALA A 160 -0.59 0.61 21.86
CA ALA A 160 -0.41 0.77 23.30
C ALA A 160 1.05 0.47 23.71
N LEU A 161 1.68 -0.58 23.16
CA LEU A 161 3.10 -0.88 23.38
C LEU A 161 4.01 0.21 22.85
N LYS A 162 3.70 0.76 21.67
CA LYS A 162 4.44 1.89 21.08
C LYS A 162 4.36 3.14 21.97
N ASP A 163 3.23 3.35 22.63
CA ASP A 163 3.03 4.48 23.54
C ASP A 163 3.84 4.35 24.85
N LEU A 164 4.31 3.15 25.24
CA LEU A 164 5.15 2.96 26.43
C LEU A 164 6.49 3.71 26.35
N MET A 165 6.99 3.96 25.14
CA MET A 165 8.19 4.78 24.90
C MET A 165 8.04 6.20 25.46
N LYS A 166 6.80 6.72 25.58
CA LYS A 166 6.53 8.04 26.18
C LYS A 166 6.78 8.08 27.69
N ILE A 167 6.76 6.91 28.35
CA ILE A 167 7.04 6.77 29.78
C ILE A 167 8.53 6.56 30.00
N ASN A 168 9.14 5.65 29.22
CA ASN A 168 10.58 5.39 29.26
C ASN A 168 11.10 5.03 27.87
N HIS A 169 12.15 5.71 27.41
CA HIS A 169 12.78 5.49 26.11
C HIS A 169 13.29 4.06 25.89
N MET A 170 13.56 3.30 26.97
CA MET A 170 13.96 1.89 26.91
C MET A 170 12.82 0.96 26.42
N TYR A 171 11.56 1.38 26.55
CA TYR A 171 10.38 0.61 26.09
C TYR A 171 10.06 0.87 24.62
N GLN A 172 11.06 0.68 23.77
CA GLN A 172 10.93 0.83 22.32
C GLN A 172 10.83 -0.55 21.65
N PHE A 173 9.65 -0.84 21.10
CA PHE A 173 9.38 -2.07 20.37
C PHE A 173 9.31 -1.83 18.87
N SER A 174 9.91 -2.72 18.08
CA SER A 174 9.83 -2.65 16.62
C SER A 174 8.54 -3.30 16.11
N LEU A 175 7.99 -2.77 15.01
CA LEU A 175 6.85 -3.41 14.34
C LEU A 175 7.17 -4.85 13.92
N ASN A 176 8.37 -5.09 13.40
CA ASN A 176 8.78 -6.42 12.94
C ASN A 176 8.77 -7.46 14.07
N SER A 177 9.24 -7.07 15.27
CA SER A 177 9.18 -7.93 16.45
C SER A 177 7.73 -8.29 16.82
N PHE A 178 6.83 -7.31 16.76
CA PHE A 178 5.42 -7.53 17.02
C PHE A 178 4.79 -8.46 15.97
N LEU A 179 5.04 -8.22 14.68
CA LEU A 179 4.52 -9.06 13.58
C LEU A 179 5.03 -10.50 13.67
N TYR A 180 6.30 -10.69 14.00
CA TYR A 180 6.88 -12.02 14.21
C TYR A 180 6.19 -12.78 15.35
N LEU A 181 6.00 -12.13 16.49
CA LEU A 181 5.31 -12.73 17.64
C LEU A 181 3.83 -13.00 17.34
N TYR A 182 3.17 -12.10 16.63
CA TYR A 182 1.81 -12.29 16.17
C TYR A 182 1.69 -13.51 15.26
N GLN A 183 2.51 -13.60 14.21
CA GLN A 183 2.53 -14.76 13.30
C GLN A 183 2.76 -16.07 14.07
N ARG A 184 3.73 -16.08 14.99
CA ARG A 184 3.99 -17.24 15.84
C ARG A 184 2.78 -17.61 16.70
N ALA A 185 2.07 -16.63 17.26
CA ALA A 185 0.89 -16.86 18.09
C ALA A 185 -0.28 -17.43 17.28
N VAL A 186 -0.50 -16.95 16.04
CA VAL A 186 -1.55 -17.48 15.15
C VAL A 186 -1.19 -18.91 14.69
N SER A 187 0.08 -19.20 14.42
CA SER A 187 0.51 -20.56 14.02
C SER A 187 0.53 -21.59 15.16
N MET A 188 0.34 -21.19 16.43
CA MET A 188 0.27 -22.16 17.53
C MET A 188 -1.08 -22.92 17.48
N PRO A 189 -1.08 -24.25 17.71
CA PRO A 189 -2.32 -25.02 17.75
C PRO A 189 -3.23 -24.47 18.85
N HIS A 190 -4.53 -24.38 18.55
CA HIS A 190 -5.54 -23.92 19.50
C HIS A 190 -5.59 -24.83 20.72
N VAL A 191 -4.79 -24.51 21.74
CA VAL A 191 -5.06 -24.98 23.09
C VAL A 191 -6.37 -24.30 23.47
N SER A 192 -7.37 -25.09 23.86
CA SER A 192 -8.77 -24.72 24.14
C SER A 192 -8.99 -23.63 25.20
N ASN A 193 -7.93 -22.94 25.63
CA ASN A 193 -7.90 -21.81 26.55
C ASN A 193 -6.96 -20.67 26.11
N PHE A 194 -6.79 -20.42 24.80
CA PHE A 194 -6.02 -19.26 24.34
C PHE A 194 -6.84 -17.95 24.51
N LYS A 195 -6.77 -17.39 25.71
CA LYS A 195 -7.27 -16.02 25.98
C LYS A 195 -6.29 -15.02 25.37
N LEU A 196 -6.80 -13.89 24.84
CA LEU A 196 -5.99 -12.76 24.35
C LEU A 196 -4.93 -12.28 25.37
N SER A 197 -5.13 -12.55 26.66
CA SER A 197 -4.15 -12.31 27.73
C SER A 197 -2.81 -13.02 27.51
N ASN A 198 -2.77 -14.13 26.75
CA ASN A 198 -1.55 -14.89 26.52
C ASN A 198 -0.60 -14.22 25.49
N ILE A 199 -1.12 -13.32 24.65
CA ILE A 199 -0.28 -12.53 23.72
C ILE A 199 0.63 -11.57 24.50
N PHE A 200 0.14 -11.01 25.62
CA PHE A 200 0.97 -10.20 26.52
C PHE A 200 2.14 -10.99 27.13
N LEU A 201 1.94 -12.28 27.44
CA LEU A 201 3.01 -13.11 28.00
C LEU A 201 4.13 -13.40 26.97
N LEU A 202 3.77 -13.57 25.69
CA LEU A 202 4.72 -13.80 24.60
C LEU A 202 5.49 -12.54 24.18
N LEU A 203 5.01 -11.35 24.51
CA LEU A 203 5.66 -10.06 24.20
C LEU A 203 6.65 -9.59 25.29
N ILE A 204 6.61 -10.21 26.47
CA ILE A 204 7.43 -9.82 27.63
C ILE A 204 8.56 -10.83 27.92
N CYS A 205 8.51 -12.04 27.33
CA CYS A 205 9.60 -13.02 27.36
C CYS A 205 10.47 -12.93 26.10
#